data_AF-G5R6N4-F1
#
_entry.id   AF-G5R6N4-F1
#
_cell.length_a   1.000
_cell.length_b   1.000
_cell.length_c   1.000
_cell.angle_alpha   90.00
_cell.angle_beta   90.00
_cell.angle_gamma   90.00
#
_symmetry.space_group_name_H-M   'P 1'
#
loop_
_entity.id
_entity.type
_entity.pdbx_description
1 polymer ?
#
loop_
_entity_poly.entity_id
_entity_poly.type
_entity_poly.pdbx_seq_one_letter_code
_entity_poly.pdbx_strand_id
1 'polypeptide(L)'
;MDGADSAAVVINGDNGSLTQAGDLLVTDGAMGIITYGTGNEAKNTGNATVRDADSVGFVIAGEKNTFKNKGDIDVSLNGTGTQVSGDMSQVTLDGDINVTAVEDSDSVYRGATGIDITGDNNTLDIVGNVTVNGDYDSDSVMASSDLLQGMSVSGDNNQVDLTGTLNINVSDMSNVDGQYLKTVGLSVAGDGNSVDLTGGININYTQDADGIESPVIGINISGDSSVTLSGQSTLDITSVTGGAVTLAYVQNGGNLTLDQSSTIKVNSTLLPAGYYYANALLTATGQGSSINNQGTIEDNGAVSLFLVDSGAQGGNSGDITASATTGEDNRNAIATANGLGSTFNNEAGGTITVVSSVTPVVDGGAFGFPIAWRNNTLYAMLAASYGEVSNDAGANIYLQGAGVYGVSASKGTASNAGDIYLDGLVPTLDDENHITDKTYWAPPQLYVTSSAMVAGSTDGGYGDATAINTGTITVNNAGFGMMALDGGTA
;
A
#
# COMPACT_ATOMS: atom_id res chain seq x y z
N MET A 1 -13.97 14.89 31.14
CA MET A 1 -15.09 15.62 30.56
C MET A 1 -16.00 14.59 29.95
N ASP A 2 -17.29 14.71 30.22
CA ASP A 2 -18.31 13.74 29.86
C ASP A 2 -19.55 14.56 29.47
N GLY A 3 -20.15 14.18 28.34
CA GLY A 3 -21.43 14.67 27.87
C GLY A 3 -21.32 15.60 26.66
N ALA A 4 -22.29 15.45 25.77
CA ALA A 4 -22.44 16.22 24.55
C ALA A 4 -22.38 17.74 24.80
N ASP A 5 -21.77 18.47 23.88
CA ASP A 5 -21.58 19.92 23.91
C ASP A 5 -20.75 20.45 25.10
N SER A 6 -20.15 19.57 25.90
CA SER A 6 -19.22 19.99 26.96
C SER A 6 -17.81 20.21 26.41
N ALA A 7 -17.07 21.15 26.99
CA ALA A 7 -15.69 21.43 26.61
C ALA A 7 -14.82 21.62 27.86
N ALA A 8 -13.59 21.08 27.88
CA ALA A 8 -12.66 21.31 28.99
C ALA A 8 -12.20 22.76 29.03
N VAL A 9 -11.73 23.27 27.89
CA VAL A 9 -11.26 24.65 27.72
C VAL A 9 -11.60 25.13 26.31
N VAL A 10 -12.09 26.37 26.21
CA VAL A 10 -12.34 27.05 24.94
C VAL A 10 -11.60 28.39 24.92
N ILE A 11 -10.71 28.57 23.95
CA ILE A 11 -10.05 29.85 23.66
C ILE A 11 -10.78 30.47 22.47
N ASN A 12 -11.63 31.47 22.71
CA ASN A 12 -12.44 32.15 21.69
C ASN A 12 -11.86 33.48 21.20
N GLY A 13 -10.82 33.99 21.87
CA GLY A 13 -10.20 35.27 21.53
C GLY A 13 -8.99 35.11 20.60
N ASP A 14 -8.29 36.22 20.37
CA ASP A 14 -7.05 36.24 19.59
C ASP A 14 -5.83 36.33 20.50
N ASN A 15 -4.73 35.70 20.10
CA ASN A 15 -3.44 35.73 20.82
C ASN A 15 -3.52 35.25 22.28
N GLY A 16 -4.48 34.37 22.57
CA GLY A 16 -4.60 33.68 23.84
C GLY A 16 -3.50 32.64 24.03
N SER A 17 -3.21 32.30 25.28
CA SER A 17 -2.23 31.26 25.62
C SER A 17 -2.79 30.32 26.68
N LEU A 18 -2.60 29.01 26.49
CA LEU A 18 -3.00 27.96 27.40
C LEU A 18 -1.86 26.95 27.58
N THR A 19 -1.65 26.50 28.83
CA THR A 19 -0.87 25.31 29.12
C THR A 19 -1.66 24.39 30.01
N GLN A 20 -1.84 23.16 29.55
CA GLN A 20 -2.51 22.07 30.23
C GLN A 20 -1.46 20.98 30.57
N ALA A 21 -1.46 20.48 31.80
CA ALA A 21 -0.51 19.48 32.28
C ALA A 21 -1.12 18.22 32.93
N GLY A 22 -2.39 18.22 33.32
CA GLY A 22 -3.07 17.01 33.83
C GLY A 22 -3.50 16.06 32.70
N ASP A 23 -3.90 14.84 33.02
CA ASP A 23 -4.48 13.97 32.00
C ASP A 23 -5.90 14.42 31.64
N LEU A 24 -6.27 14.26 30.36
CA LEU A 24 -7.60 14.54 29.83
C LEU A 24 -8.31 13.22 29.53
N LEU A 25 -9.51 13.07 30.06
CA LEU A 25 -10.46 12.07 29.64
C LEU A 25 -11.62 12.80 28.93
N VAL A 26 -11.92 12.45 27.69
CA VAL A 26 -12.95 13.09 26.87
C VAL A 26 -13.88 12.00 26.34
N THR A 27 -15.13 11.97 26.83
CA THR A 27 -16.10 10.92 26.54
C THR A 27 -17.49 11.47 26.21
N ASP A 28 -18.35 10.62 25.68
CA ASP A 28 -19.79 10.88 25.50
C ASP A 28 -20.12 12.17 24.72
N GLY A 29 -19.35 12.47 23.67
CA GLY A 29 -19.55 13.63 22.79
C GLY A 29 -18.93 14.94 23.30
N ALA A 30 -18.06 14.86 24.32
CA ALA A 30 -17.36 16.02 24.85
C ALA A 30 -16.19 16.46 23.96
N MET A 31 -15.75 17.71 24.12
CA MET A 31 -14.52 18.23 23.52
C MET A 31 -13.48 18.55 24.61
N GLY A 32 -12.20 18.30 24.32
CA GLY A 32 -11.11 18.64 25.25
C GLY A 32 -10.73 20.12 25.17
N ILE A 33 -9.62 20.42 24.49
CA ILE A 33 -9.15 21.81 24.29
C ILE A 33 -9.56 22.30 22.91
N ILE A 34 -10.20 23.46 22.87
CA ILE A 34 -10.62 24.09 21.62
C ILE A 34 -9.94 25.45 21.46
N THR A 35 -9.31 25.68 20.31
CA THR A 35 -8.74 26.98 19.93
C THR A 35 -9.45 27.55 18.70
N TYR A 36 -10.27 28.57 18.95
CA TYR A 36 -10.87 29.45 17.95
C TYR A 36 -10.14 30.80 17.92
N GLY A 37 -10.45 31.67 16.95
CA GLY A 37 -9.80 32.98 16.82
C GLY A 37 -8.42 32.91 16.18
N THR A 38 -7.67 34.00 16.21
CA THR A 38 -6.41 34.12 15.47
C THR A 38 -5.18 34.14 16.37
N GLY A 39 -4.16 33.35 16.03
CA GLY A 39 -2.83 33.46 16.65
C GLY A 39 -2.72 32.95 18.09
N ASN A 40 -3.63 32.07 18.52
CA ASN A 40 -3.57 31.48 19.86
C ASN A 40 -2.48 30.42 19.97
N GLU A 41 -1.94 30.24 21.18
CA GLU A 41 -1.00 29.19 21.51
C GLU A 41 -1.58 28.28 22.60
N ALA A 42 -1.78 26.99 22.29
CA ALA A 42 -2.22 26.01 23.27
C ALA A 42 -1.21 24.86 23.38
N LYS A 43 -0.84 24.52 24.60
CA LYS A 43 0.08 23.43 24.91
C LYS A 43 -0.57 22.42 25.84
N ASN A 44 -0.45 21.14 25.52
CA ASN A 44 -0.80 20.03 26.40
C ASN A 44 0.42 19.15 26.71
N THR A 45 0.59 18.77 27.98
CA THR A 45 1.70 17.93 28.44
C THR A 45 1.28 16.69 29.22
N GLY A 46 0.00 16.59 29.61
CA GLY A 46 -0.56 15.33 30.12
C GLY A 46 -1.10 14.48 28.98
N ASN A 47 -1.47 13.23 29.27
CA ASN A 47 -2.01 12.33 28.27
C ASN A 47 -3.49 12.66 27.97
N ALA A 48 -3.99 12.21 26.83
CA ALA A 48 -5.39 12.33 26.46
C ALA A 48 -5.97 10.96 26.12
N THR A 49 -7.11 10.63 26.72
CA THR A 49 -7.93 9.47 26.36
C THR A 49 -9.25 10.00 25.79
N VAL A 50 -9.55 9.68 24.55
CA VAL A 50 -10.73 10.12 23.81
C VAL A 50 -11.56 8.91 23.41
N ARG A 51 -12.83 8.89 23.82
CA ARG A 51 -13.74 7.76 23.57
C ARG A 51 -15.14 8.24 23.21
N ASP A 52 -15.87 7.36 22.55
CA ASP A 52 -17.28 7.54 22.16
C ASP A 52 -17.47 8.50 20.99
N ALA A 53 -18.56 8.29 20.27
CA ALA A 53 -18.91 9.09 19.11
C ALA A 53 -18.99 10.58 19.46
N ASP A 54 -18.60 11.41 18.50
CA ASP A 54 -18.57 12.88 18.60
C ASP A 54 -17.59 13.46 19.64
N SER A 55 -16.87 12.62 20.38
CA SER A 55 -15.84 13.09 21.31
C SER A 55 -14.57 13.51 20.55
N VAL A 56 -14.04 14.70 20.88
CA VAL A 56 -12.81 15.21 20.25
C VAL A 56 -11.79 15.68 21.29
N GLY A 57 -10.58 15.12 21.29
CA GLY A 57 -9.54 15.48 22.26
C GLY A 57 -9.07 16.92 22.11
N PHE A 58 -8.69 17.30 20.90
CA PHE A 58 -8.17 18.64 20.58
C PHE A 58 -8.81 19.18 19.30
N VAL A 59 -9.27 20.43 19.31
CA VAL A 59 -9.89 21.09 18.17
C VAL A 59 -9.14 22.39 17.85
N ILE A 60 -8.49 22.45 16.70
CA ILE A 60 -7.75 23.60 16.20
C ILE A 60 -8.51 24.18 15.01
N ALA A 61 -9.39 25.15 15.25
CA ALA A 61 -10.38 25.61 14.28
C ALA A 61 -10.21 27.08 13.80
N GLY A 62 -9.35 27.87 14.45
CA GLY A 62 -9.12 29.26 14.06
C GLY A 62 -7.96 29.44 13.06
N GLU A 63 -7.52 30.69 12.89
CA GLU A 63 -6.46 31.05 11.93
C GLU A 63 -5.10 31.18 12.62
N LYS A 64 -4.04 30.64 12.02
CA LYS A 64 -2.65 30.82 12.50
C LYS A 64 -2.44 30.43 13.96
N ASN A 65 -3.23 29.48 14.46
CA ASN A 65 -3.07 28.98 15.81
C ASN A 65 -1.85 28.06 15.88
N THR A 66 -1.23 27.98 17.04
CA THR A 66 -0.16 27.04 17.35
C THR A 66 -0.65 26.08 18.43
N PHE A 67 -0.67 24.79 18.13
CA PHE A 67 -0.99 23.76 19.11
C PHE A 67 0.19 22.81 19.30
N LYS A 68 0.51 22.46 20.55
CA LYS A 68 1.59 21.52 20.86
C LYS A 68 1.12 20.50 21.89
N ASN A 69 1.07 19.24 21.51
CA ASN A 69 0.79 18.15 22.41
C ASN A 69 2.05 17.31 22.63
N LYS A 70 2.36 16.99 23.89
CA LYS A 70 3.47 16.12 24.26
C LYS A 70 3.03 14.77 24.86
N GLY A 71 1.86 14.73 25.49
CA GLY A 71 1.36 13.47 26.07
C GLY A 71 0.80 12.55 25.00
N ASP A 72 0.65 11.28 25.31
CA ASP A 72 0.09 10.31 24.38
C ASP A 72 -1.41 10.56 24.18
N ILE A 73 -1.94 10.20 23.02
CA ILE A 73 -3.35 10.31 22.66
C ILE A 73 -3.90 8.91 22.36
N ASP A 74 -4.74 8.40 23.27
CA ASP A 74 -5.43 7.12 23.10
C ASP A 74 -6.86 7.36 22.61
N VAL A 75 -7.24 6.77 21.48
CA VAL A 75 -8.52 7.00 20.80
C VAL A 75 -9.23 5.69 20.52
N SER A 76 -10.55 5.64 20.78
CA SER A 76 -11.39 4.45 20.57
C SER A 76 -12.88 4.81 20.50
N LEU A 77 -13.75 3.84 20.19
CA LEU A 77 -15.22 4.00 20.23
C LEU A 77 -15.77 5.15 19.38
N ASN A 78 -15.23 5.36 18.18
CA ASN A 78 -15.56 6.47 17.26
C ASN A 78 -15.20 7.86 17.77
N GLY A 79 -14.32 7.97 18.76
CA GLY A 79 -13.71 9.25 19.14
C GLY A 79 -12.70 9.74 18.09
N THR A 80 -12.40 11.03 18.15
CA THR A 80 -11.35 11.69 17.34
C THR A 80 -10.26 12.28 18.24
N GLY A 81 -9.01 11.88 18.05
CA GLY A 81 -7.90 12.36 18.89
C GLY A 81 -7.63 13.86 18.70
N THR A 82 -7.21 14.25 17.51
CA THR A 82 -6.93 15.65 17.14
C THR A 82 -7.67 16.04 15.86
N GLN A 83 -8.42 17.13 15.90
CA GLN A 83 -9.06 17.73 14.74
C GLN A 83 -8.44 19.09 14.42
N VAL A 84 -8.04 19.29 13.16
CA VAL A 84 -7.50 20.53 12.62
C VAL A 84 -8.41 21.01 11.50
N SER A 85 -9.32 21.93 11.83
CA SER A 85 -10.30 22.53 10.91
C SER A 85 -10.01 23.99 10.57
N GLY A 86 -8.95 24.56 11.15
CA GLY A 86 -8.52 25.94 10.95
C GLY A 86 -7.73 26.18 9.67
N ASP A 87 -7.20 27.40 9.54
CA ASP A 87 -6.41 27.83 8.38
C ASP A 87 -5.04 28.34 8.80
N MET A 88 -4.00 28.01 8.04
CA MET A 88 -2.60 28.41 8.31
C MET A 88 -2.12 28.07 9.73
N SER A 89 -2.70 27.07 10.39
CA SER A 89 -2.33 26.70 11.76
C SER A 89 -1.14 25.75 11.78
N GLN A 90 -0.38 25.80 12.86
CA GLN A 90 0.78 24.95 13.11
C GLN A 90 0.49 24.03 14.29
N VAL A 91 0.67 22.73 14.09
CA VAL A 91 0.33 21.71 15.08
C VAL A 91 1.51 20.78 15.24
N THR A 92 1.94 20.54 16.48
CA THR A 92 2.99 19.56 16.80
C THR A 92 2.43 18.49 17.72
N LEU A 93 2.56 17.22 17.34
CA LEU A 93 2.15 16.06 18.11
C LEU A 93 3.38 15.20 18.43
N ASP A 94 3.91 15.38 19.64
CA ASP A 94 5.18 14.79 20.12
C ASP A 94 4.97 13.52 20.98
N GLY A 95 3.73 13.23 21.38
CA GLY A 95 3.36 11.96 22.00
C GLY A 95 2.88 10.94 20.97
N ASP A 96 2.83 9.66 21.36
CA ASP A 96 2.30 8.60 20.51
C ASP A 96 0.78 8.75 20.38
N ILE A 97 0.23 8.35 19.23
CA ILE A 97 -1.20 8.36 18.93
C ILE A 97 -1.64 6.92 18.71
N ASN A 98 -2.48 6.40 19.60
CA ASN A 98 -2.95 5.03 19.57
C ASN A 98 -4.44 5.00 19.23
N VAL A 99 -4.78 4.49 18.06
CA VAL A 99 -6.16 4.34 17.57
C VAL A 99 -6.52 2.87 17.66
N THR A 100 -7.43 2.52 18.56
CA THR A 100 -7.74 1.11 18.84
C THR A 100 -9.23 0.84 18.67
N ALA A 101 -9.56 -0.14 17.84
CA ALA A 101 -10.91 -0.68 17.79
C ALA A 101 -11.19 -1.43 19.09
N VAL A 102 -12.29 -1.10 19.75
CA VAL A 102 -12.73 -1.76 20.98
C VAL A 102 -14.24 -1.95 20.95
N GLU A 103 -14.72 -2.92 21.72
CA GLU A 103 -16.15 -3.18 21.88
C GLU A 103 -16.87 -2.04 22.61
N ASP A 104 -18.06 -1.68 22.12
CA ASP A 104 -19.00 -0.85 22.84
C ASP A 104 -19.88 -1.66 23.83
N SER A 105 -20.89 -1.01 24.39
CA SER A 105 -21.82 -1.65 25.35
C SER A 105 -22.64 -2.79 24.75
N ASP A 106 -22.75 -2.86 23.42
CA ASP A 106 -23.47 -3.90 22.68
C ASP A 106 -22.53 -5.02 22.19
N SER A 107 -21.27 -5.01 22.64
CA SER A 107 -20.23 -5.99 22.24
C SER A 107 -19.92 -5.95 20.73
N VAL A 108 -19.97 -4.75 20.16
CA VAL A 108 -19.60 -4.50 18.75
C VAL A 108 -18.32 -3.69 18.70
N TYR A 109 -17.31 -4.18 17.99
CA TYR A 109 -16.09 -3.42 17.74
C TYR A 109 -16.39 -2.17 16.91
N ARG A 110 -15.95 -1.02 17.44
CA ARG A 110 -16.14 0.30 16.84
C ARG A 110 -14.84 0.86 16.29
N GLY A 111 -14.95 1.70 15.27
CA GLY A 111 -13.83 2.45 14.70
C GLY A 111 -13.31 3.55 15.62
N ALA A 112 -12.45 4.41 15.09
CA ALA A 112 -11.91 5.62 15.73
C ALA A 112 -11.01 6.37 14.74
N THR A 113 -10.78 7.67 14.98
CA THR A 113 -9.89 8.50 14.16
C THR A 113 -8.79 9.14 14.99
N GLY A 114 -7.52 8.89 14.67
CA GLY A 114 -6.40 9.50 15.38
C GLY A 114 -6.31 11.01 15.14
N ILE A 115 -6.11 11.38 13.87
CA ILE A 115 -5.97 12.78 13.42
C ILE A 115 -6.93 13.04 12.25
N ASP A 116 -7.63 14.16 12.30
CA ASP A 116 -8.56 14.61 11.25
C ASP A 116 -8.26 16.06 10.84
N ILE A 117 -7.76 16.26 9.62
CA ILE A 117 -7.38 17.57 9.06
C ILE A 117 -8.38 17.93 7.97
N THR A 118 -9.30 18.82 8.29
CA THR A 118 -10.36 19.27 7.39
C THR A 118 -10.19 20.71 6.92
N GLY A 119 -9.32 21.48 7.58
CA GLY A 119 -8.98 22.85 7.22
C GLY A 119 -7.87 22.94 6.17
N ASP A 120 -7.49 24.17 5.82
CA ASP A 120 -6.59 24.44 4.70
C ASP A 120 -5.25 25.05 5.14
N ASN A 121 -4.22 24.88 4.32
CA ASN A 121 -2.91 25.52 4.50
C ASN A 121 -2.24 25.24 5.86
N ASN A 122 -2.62 24.17 6.56
CA ASN A 122 -2.06 23.86 7.87
C ASN A 122 -0.73 23.12 7.74
N THR A 123 0.07 23.19 8.79
CA THR A 123 1.31 22.41 8.92
C THR A 123 1.24 21.56 10.18
N LEU A 124 1.41 20.26 10.04
CA LEU A 124 1.47 19.30 11.14
C LEU A 124 2.84 18.62 11.20
N ASP A 125 3.50 18.73 12.35
CA ASP A 125 4.70 17.96 12.69
C ASP A 125 4.32 16.86 13.68
N ILE A 126 4.39 15.60 13.24
CA ILE A 126 4.08 14.43 14.07
C ILE A 126 5.38 13.69 14.36
N VAL A 127 5.80 13.74 15.63
CA VAL A 127 7.07 13.15 16.09
C VAL A 127 6.85 11.77 16.70
N GLY A 128 5.75 11.59 17.43
CA GLY A 128 5.35 10.27 17.93
C GLY A 128 4.90 9.33 16.81
N ASN A 129 4.74 8.06 17.16
CA ASN A 129 4.16 7.07 16.25
C ASN A 129 2.65 7.26 16.13
N VAL A 130 2.09 6.89 14.99
CA VAL A 130 0.66 6.70 14.83
C VAL A 130 0.41 5.20 14.72
N THR A 131 -0.28 4.62 15.68
CA THR A 131 -0.52 3.18 15.74
C THR A 131 -2.01 2.89 15.67
N VAL A 132 -2.41 2.06 14.70
CA VAL A 132 -3.79 1.66 14.46
C VAL A 132 -3.93 0.17 14.77
N ASN A 133 -4.80 -0.20 15.70
CA ASN A 133 -4.96 -1.56 16.20
C ASN A 133 -6.40 -2.06 16.04
N GLY A 134 -6.57 -3.16 15.32
CA GLY A 134 -7.79 -3.95 15.28
C GLY A 134 -7.47 -5.42 15.59
N ASP A 135 -7.92 -5.91 16.74
CA ASP A 135 -7.71 -7.30 17.14
C ASP A 135 -9.08 -7.91 17.43
N TYR A 136 -9.52 -8.79 16.53
CA TYR A 136 -10.85 -9.36 16.54
C TYR A 136 -10.74 -10.86 16.74
N ASP A 137 -11.19 -11.32 17.91
CA ASP A 137 -11.28 -12.74 18.25
C ASP A 137 -12.30 -13.48 17.37
N SER A 138 -12.28 -14.81 17.43
CA SER A 138 -13.38 -15.64 16.92
C SER A 138 -14.73 -15.17 17.47
N ASP A 139 -15.77 -15.23 16.65
CA ASP A 139 -17.13 -14.80 16.97
C ASP A 139 -17.30 -13.26 17.20
N SER A 140 -16.28 -12.44 16.92
CA SER A 140 -16.37 -10.98 17.06
C SER A 140 -17.36 -10.35 16.08
N VAL A 141 -18.09 -9.33 16.54
CA VAL A 141 -19.00 -8.51 15.73
C VAL A 141 -18.37 -7.14 15.52
N MET A 142 -18.39 -6.66 14.28
CA MET A 142 -17.75 -5.41 13.89
C MET A 142 -18.78 -4.45 13.28
N ALA A 143 -18.68 -3.17 13.64
CA ALA A 143 -19.49 -2.14 13.00
C ALA A 143 -18.94 -1.84 11.59
N SER A 144 -19.38 -2.59 10.57
CA SER A 144 -18.89 -2.44 9.19
C SER A 144 -19.17 -1.08 8.53
N SER A 145 -20.00 -0.25 9.16
CA SER A 145 -20.23 1.16 8.79
C SER A 145 -19.16 2.11 9.32
N ASP A 146 -18.43 1.72 10.35
CA ASP A 146 -17.41 2.54 10.98
C ASP A 146 -16.08 2.44 10.22
N LEU A 147 -15.16 3.33 10.56
CA LEU A 147 -13.81 3.36 10.02
C LEU A 147 -12.81 3.39 11.17
N LEU A 148 -11.80 2.52 11.11
CA LEU A 148 -10.63 2.62 11.97
C LEU A 148 -9.52 3.36 11.21
N GLN A 149 -9.19 4.58 11.64
CA GLN A 149 -8.35 5.49 10.87
C GLN A 149 -7.22 6.12 11.68
N GLY A 150 -5.99 6.00 11.19
CA GLY A 150 -4.85 6.71 11.78
C GLY A 150 -4.96 8.22 11.53
N MET A 151 -4.92 8.62 10.26
CA MET A 151 -4.93 10.01 9.82
C MET A 151 -5.86 10.24 8.62
N SER A 152 -6.55 11.37 8.64
CA SER A 152 -7.33 11.91 7.52
C SER A 152 -6.86 13.32 7.20
N VAL A 153 -6.60 13.60 5.92
CA VAL A 153 -6.28 14.93 5.38
C VAL A 153 -7.23 15.18 4.21
N SER A 154 -8.18 16.10 4.36
CA SER A 154 -9.24 16.31 3.37
C SER A 154 -9.48 17.75 2.95
N GLY A 155 -8.90 18.73 3.68
CA GLY A 155 -8.82 20.12 3.20
C GLY A 155 -7.77 20.26 2.10
N ASP A 156 -7.39 21.48 1.77
CA ASP A 156 -6.45 21.78 0.68
C ASP A 156 -5.13 22.37 1.18
N ASN A 157 -4.05 22.10 0.45
CA ASN A 157 -2.71 22.68 0.69
C ASN A 157 -2.14 22.45 2.10
N ASN A 158 -2.51 21.37 2.78
CA ASN A 158 -1.92 21.01 4.05
C ASN A 158 -0.57 20.31 3.87
N GLN A 159 0.37 20.60 4.76
CA GLN A 159 1.65 19.90 4.88
C GLN A 159 1.62 19.05 6.15
N VAL A 160 1.94 17.75 6.05
CA VAL A 160 1.99 16.85 7.19
C VAL A 160 3.29 16.06 7.15
N ASP A 161 4.10 16.19 8.19
CA ASP A 161 5.37 15.48 8.32
C ASP A 161 5.26 14.49 9.48
N LEU A 162 5.20 13.20 9.18
CA LEU A 162 5.23 12.12 10.18
C LEU A 162 6.66 11.54 10.26
N THR A 163 7.38 11.91 11.30
CA THR A 163 8.75 11.43 11.56
C THR A 163 8.79 10.15 12.40
N GLY A 164 7.79 9.93 13.25
CA GLY A 164 7.51 8.61 13.82
C GLY A 164 7.03 7.63 12.75
N THR A 165 6.77 6.37 13.13
CA THR A 165 6.29 5.36 12.20
C THR A 165 4.76 5.28 12.22
N LEU A 166 4.14 5.07 11.05
CA LEU A 166 2.75 4.67 10.94
C LEU A 166 2.65 3.14 11.07
N ASN A 167 2.10 2.64 12.17
CA ASN A 167 1.94 1.21 12.41
C ASN A 167 0.47 0.82 12.28
N ILE A 168 0.18 -0.26 11.55
CA ILE A 168 -1.15 -0.82 11.38
C ILE A 168 -1.09 -2.29 11.78
N ASN A 169 -1.80 -2.65 12.84
CA ASN A 169 -1.87 -4.02 13.34
C ASN A 169 -3.32 -4.48 13.25
N VAL A 170 -3.60 -5.43 12.36
CA VAL A 170 -4.94 -5.99 12.18
C VAL A 170 -4.87 -7.51 12.23
N SER A 171 -5.58 -8.08 13.20
CA SER A 171 -5.79 -9.53 13.36
C SER A 171 -7.29 -9.77 13.31
N ASP A 172 -7.78 -10.31 12.20
CA ASP A 172 -9.20 -10.60 11.99
C ASP A 172 -9.45 -12.11 12.02
N MET A 173 -9.66 -12.64 13.22
CA MET A 173 -10.01 -14.05 13.45
C MET A 173 -11.52 -14.27 13.55
N SER A 174 -12.33 -13.25 13.22
CA SER A 174 -13.78 -13.42 13.23
C SER A 174 -14.19 -14.40 12.13
N ASN A 175 -15.20 -15.19 12.46
CA ASN A 175 -15.84 -16.17 11.60
C ASN A 175 -17.34 -15.86 11.41
N VAL A 176 -17.75 -14.65 11.85
CA VAL A 176 -19.14 -14.20 11.83
C VAL A 176 -19.45 -13.63 10.46
N ASP A 177 -20.43 -14.23 9.79
CA ASP A 177 -20.82 -13.84 8.43
C ASP A 177 -21.12 -12.34 8.29
N GLY A 178 -20.47 -11.71 7.32
CA GLY A 178 -20.65 -10.30 6.96
C GLY A 178 -20.02 -9.29 7.93
N GLN A 179 -19.19 -9.73 8.88
CA GLN A 179 -18.51 -8.84 9.82
C GLN A 179 -17.13 -8.46 9.30
N TYR A 180 -16.83 -7.16 9.31
CA TYR A 180 -15.52 -6.62 9.02
C TYR A 180 -15.44 -5.19 9.57
N LEU A 181 -14.24 -4.68 9.85
CA LEU A 181 -14.01 -3.26 10.13
C LEU A 181 -12.89 -2.73 9.23
N LYS A 182 -13.24 -1.79 8.33
CA LYS A 182 -12.26 -1.21 7.42
C LYS A 182 -11.22 -0.41 8.21
N THR A 183 -9.96 -0.65 7.89
CA THR A 183 -8.83 0.07 8.50
C THR A 183 -8.07 0.87 7.44
N VAL A 184 -7.79 2.14 7.75
CA VAL A 184 -7.01 3.04 6.90
C VAL A 184 -5.91 3.71 7.72
N GLY A 185 -4.65 3.55 7.33
CA GLY A 185 -3.54 4.22 8.01
C GLY A 185 -3.59 5.74 7.79
N LEU A 186 -3.47 6.14 6.53
CA LEU A 186 -3.54 7.53 6.06
C LEU A 186 -4.54 7.64 4.91
N SER A 187 -5.46 8.60 4.98
CA SER A 187 -6.26 9.03 3.84
C SER A 187 -5.95 10.49 3.49
N VAL A 188 -5.66 10.75 2.22
CA VAL A 188 -5.43 12.08 1.66
C VAL A 188 -6.45 12.31 0.55
N ALA A 189 -7.22 13.37 0.70
CA ALA A 189 -8.20 13.87 -0.26
C ALA A 189 -8.00 15.39 -0.41
N GLY A 190 -8.77 16.03 -1.29
CA GLY A 190 -8.54 17.43 -1.63
C GLY A 190 -7.29 17.62 -2.49
N ASP A 191 -6.94 18.87 -2.74
CA ASP A 191 -5.91 19.25 -3.69
C ASP A 191 -4.73 19.96 -2.99
N GLY A 192 -3.52 19.75 -3.52
CA GLY A 192 -2.30 20.40 -3.06
C GLY A 192 -1.79 19.93 -1.70
N ASN A 193 -2.37 18.89 -1.09
CA ASN A 193 -1.84 18.34 0.16
C ASN A 193 -0.53 17.60 -0.10
N SER A 194 0.39 17.71 0.86
CA SER A 194 1.67 17.02 0.86
C SER A 194 1.87 16.33 2.21
N VAL A 195 2.11 15.02 2.17
CA VAL A 195 2.35 14.22 3.37
C VAL A 195 3.65 13.45 3.23
N ASP A 196 4.59 13.68 4.16
CA ASP A 196 5.87 12.99 4.21
C ASP A 196 5.87 11.96 5.36
N LEU A 197 5.85 10.68 5.01
CA LEU A 197 5.96 9.55 5.93
C LEU A 197 7.44 9.17 6.10
N THR A 198 8.15 9.97 6.89
CA THR A 198 9.61 9.84 7.05
C THR A 198 10.01 8.61 7.86
N GLY A 199 9.19 8.24 8.86
CA GLY A 199 9.44 7.06 9.70
C GLY A 199 8.97 5.73 9.10
N GLY A 200 8.50 5.74 7.85
CA GLY A 200 7.97 4.56 7.15
C GLY A 200 6.58 4.11 7.62
N ILE A 201 6.16 2.97 7.10
CA ILE A 201 4.87 2.33 7.43
C ILE A 201 5.06 0.84 7.71
N ASN A 202 4.48 0.35 8.79
CA ASN A 202 4.43 -1.07 9.09
C ASN A 202 2.99 -1.58 9.04
N ILE A 203 2.77 -2.71 8.38
CA ILE A 203 1.48 -3.40 8.33
C ILE A 203 1.71 -4.83 8.83
N ASN A 204 1.10 -5.15 9.96
CA ASN A 204 1.00 -6.51 10.48
C ASN A 204 -0.44 -6.96 10.29
N TYR A 205 -0.66 -7.90 9.37
CA TYR A 205 -1.99 -8.37 9.00
C TYR A 205 -2.09 -9.88 9.12
N THR A 206 -3.15 -10.36 9.76
CA THR A 206 -3.51 -11.78 9.80
C THR A 206 -5.02 -11.92 9.76
N GLN A 207 -5.52 -12.91 9.02
CA GLN A 207 -6.95 -13.20 8.90
C GLN A 207 -7.25 -14.70 9.07
N ASP A 208 -8.49 -15.04 9.37
CA ASP A 208 -9.04 -16.37 9.09
C ASP A 208 -9.50 -16.43 7.61
N ALA A 209 -9.41 -17.61 6.98
CA ALA A 209 -9.73 -17.78 5.56
C ALA A 209 -11.21 -18.17 5.35
N ASP A 210 -12.13 -17.39 5.93
CA ASP A 210 -13.55 -17.72 6.02
C ASP A 210 -14.43 -17.09 4.92
N GLY A 211 -13.98 -16.00 4.28
CA GLY A 211 -14.56 -15.43 3.07
C GLY A 211 -14.91 -13.93 3.10
N ILE A 212 -14.95 -13.27 4.27
CA ILE A 212 -15.21 -11.83 4.39
C ILE A 212 -14.27 -11.25 5.44
N GLU A 213 -13.28 -10.47 5.00
CA GLU A 213 -12.21 -10.03 5.90
C GLU A 213 -12.13 -8.51 6.02
N SER A 214 -11.64 -8.03 7.17
CA SER A 214 -11.34 -6.62 7.41
C SER A 214 -10.30 -6.07 6.43
N PRO A 215 -10.66 -5.16 5.51
CA PRO A 215 -9.73 -4.62 4.54
C PRO A 215 -8.81 -3.59 5.18
N VAL A 216 -7.54 -3.61 4.79
CA VAL A 216 -6.52 -2.68 5.26
C VAL A 216 -5.95 -1.89 4.09
N ILE A 217 -6.02 -0.57 4.18
CA ILE A 217 -5.35 0.34 3.25
C ILE A 217 -4.31 1.15 4.04
N GLY A 218 -3.03 0.99 3.70
CA GLY A 218 -1.96 1.77 4.34
C GLY A 218 -2.11 3.27 4.04
N ILE A 219 -2.11 3.60 2.75
CA ILE A 219 -2.17 4.95 2.21
C ILE A 219 -3.27 5.02 1.15
N ASN A 220 -4.25 5.89 1.33
CA ASN A 220 -5.30 6.16 0.35
C ASN A 220 -5.16 7.60 -0.15
N ILE A 221 -4.94 7.81 -1.45
CA ILE A 221 -4.81 9.14 -2.06
C ILE A 221 -5.94 9.31 -3.08
N SER A 222 -6.80 10.30 -2.88
CA SER A 222 -7.96 10.56 -3.74
C SER A 222 -8.17 12.07 -3.93
N GLY A 223 -7.34 12.67 -4.77
CA GLY A 223 -7.31 14.09 -5.11
C GLY A 223 -5.94 14.45 -5.69
N ASP A 224 -5.76 15.67 -6.20
CA ASP A 224 -4.47 16.12 -6.76
C ASP A 224 -3.50 16.48 -5.61
N SER A 225 -3.07 15.44 -4.90
CA SER A 225 -2.25 15.52 -3.69
C SER A 225 -1.10 14.52 -3.75
N SER A 226 -0.08 14.73 -2.93
CA SER A 226 1.16 13.96 -2.94
C SER A 226 1.47 13.32 -1.59
N VAL A 227 1.98 12.10 -1.62
CA VAL A 227 2.56 11.43 -0.45
C VAL A 227 3.96 10.95 -0.80
N THR A 228 4.91 11.21 0.09
CA THR A 228 6.27 10.66 0.03
C THR A 228 6.43 9.62 1.13
N LEU A 229 6.72 8.37 0.76
CA LEU A 229 7.10 7.32 1.70
C LEU A 229 8.61 7.18 1.72
N SER A 230 9.20 7.28 2.90
CA SER A 230 10.64 7.20 3.16
C SER A 230 10.93 6.20 4.27
N GLY A 231 12.21 5.96 4.56
CA GLY A 231 12.62 5.10 5.68
C GLY A 231 12.21 3.63 5.52
N GLN A 232 12.26 2.87 6.62
CA GLN A 232 11.97 1.44 6.60
C GLN A 232 10.46 1.18 6.76
N SER A 233 9.93 0.36 5.87
CA SER A 233 8.56 -0.16 5.92
C SER A 233 8.58 -1.69 5.91
N THR A 234 7.69 -2.31 6.68
CA THR A 234 7.56 -3.78 6.75
C THR A 234 6.10 -4.18 6.60
N LEU A 235 5.82 -5.11 5.71
CA LEU A 235 4.49 -5.69 5.50
C LEU A 235 4.58 -7.17 5.81
N ASP A 236 4.10 -7.55 6.99
CA ASP A 236 3.97 -8.93 7.43
C ASP A 236 2.50 -9.35 7.26
N ILE A 237 2.21 -10.08 6.18
CA ILE A 237 0.85 -10.38 5.74
C ILE A 237 0.63 -11.89 5.76
N THR A 238 -0.37 -12.34 6.50
CA THR A 238 -0.91 -13.71 6.41
C THR A 238 -2.35 -13.63 5.90
N SER A 239 -2.56 -13.98 4.63
CA SER A 239 -3.85 -13.80 3.94
C SER A 239 -4.01 -14.79 2.77
N VAL A 240 -5.19 -14.86 2.20
CA VAL A 240 -5.46 -15.61 0.95
C VAL A 240 -4.80 -14.93 -0.26
N THR A 241 -4.73 -15.61 -1.40
CA THR A 241 -4.15 -15.05 -2.63
C THR A 241 -4.79 -13.71 -3.01
N GLY A 242 -3.94 -12.70 -3.23
CA GLY A 242 -4.33 -11.30 -3.48
C GLY A 242 -4.71 -10.52 -2.21
N GLY A 243 -5.40 -11.17 -1.27
CA GLY A 243 -5.73 -10.65 0.07
C GLY A 243 -6.49 -9.33 0.12
N ALA A 244 -6.82 -8.92 1.35
CA ALA A 244 -7.55 -7.67 1.63
C ALA A 244 -6.62 -6.49 2.02
N VAL A 245 -5.31 -6.63 1.81
CA VAL A 245 -4.30 -5.62 2.15
C VAL A 245 -3.86 -4.87 0.91
N THR A 246 -3.84 -3.55 1.00
CA THR A 246 -3.27 -2.65 0.01
C THR A 246 -2.36 -1.67 0.74
N LEU A 247 -1.07 -1.63 0.37
CA LEU A 247 -0.13 -0.65 0.92
C LEU A 247 -0.55 0.75 0.51
N ALA A 248 -0.80 0.96 -0.78
CA ALA A 248 -1.24 2.24 -1.29
C ALA A 248 -2.27 2.10 -2.42
N TYR A 249 -3.29 2.95 -2.35
CA TYR A 249 -4.32 3.09 -3.37
C TYR A 249 -4.40 4.56 -3.80
N VAL A 250 -4.10 4.83 -5.06
CA VAL A 250 -3.89 6.19 -5.60
C VAL A 250 -4.86 6.43 -6.75
N GLN A 251 -5.67 7.49 -6.64
CA GLN A 251 -6.67 7.83 -7.66
C GLN A 251 -6.89 9.34 -7.77
N ASN A 252 -7.65 9.74 -8.80
CA ASN A 252 -8.13 11.11 -9.02
C ASN A 252 -7.01 12.17 -9.07
N GLY A 253 -5.85 11.84 -9.66
CA GLY A 253 -4.72 12.77 -9.79
C GLY A 253 -3.67 12.64 -8.68
N GLY A 254 -3.87 11.73 -7.73
CA GLY A 254 -2.94 11.53 -6.62
C GLY A 254 -1.57 10.99 -7.05
N ASN A 255 -0.55 11.29 -6.26
CA ASN A 255 0.83 10.87 -6.54
C ASN A 255 1.47 10.26 -5.29
N LEU A 256 2.00 9.04 -5.42
CA LEU A 256 2.84 8.42 -4.40
C LEU A 256 4.27 8.32 -4.90
N THR A 257 5.21 8.78 -4.09
CA THR A 257 6.64 8.56 -4.31
C THR A 257 7.21 7.70 -3.19
N LEU A 258 7.81 6.58 -3.53
CA LEU A 258 8.71 5.85 -2.64
C LEU A 258 10.11 6.43 -2.88
N ASP A 259 10.61 7.24 -1.95
CA ASP A 259 11.83 7.99 -2.17
C ASP A 259 13.08 7.09 -2.12
N GLN A 260 14.26 7.65 -2.42
CA GLN A 260 15.52 6.90 -2.44
C GLN A 260 15.93 6.32 -1.08
N SER A 261 15.39 6.84 0.02
CA SER A 261 15.65 6.33 1.36
C SER A 261 14.67 5.23 1.77
N SER A 262 13.59 5.05 1.00
CA SER A 262 12.59 4.03 1.27
C SER A 262 13.13 2.62 1.09
N THR A 263 12.84 1.75 2.06
CA THR A 263 13.05 0.31 1.97
C THR A 263 11.75 -0.36 2.39
N ILE A 264 11.13 -1.11 1.50
CA ILE A 264 9.90 -1.86 1.77
C ILE A 264 10.24 -3.34 1.77
N LYS A 265 9.98 -4.02 2.89
CA LYS A 265 10.07 -5.47 2.97
C LYS A 265 8.68 -6.06 3.07
N VAL A 266 8.33 -6.93 2.13
CA VAL A 266 7.08 -7.69 2.10
C VAL A 266 7.37 -9.13 2.45
N ASN A 267 6.74 -9.63 3.51
CA ASN A 267 6.74 -11.03 3.89
C ASN A 267 5.30 -11.52 3.85
N SER A 268 4.99 -12.36 2.85
CA SER A 268 3.64 -12.86 2.64
C SER A 268 3.55 -14.36 2.94
N THR A 269 2.57 -14.75 3.74
CA THR A 269 2.19 -16.13 3.99
C THR A 269 0.79 -16.35 3.42
N LEU A 270 0.69 -17.24 2.44
CA LEU A 270 -0.59 -17.55 1.80
C LEU A 270 -1.40 -18.55 2.63
N LEU A 271 -2.69 -18.26 2.78
CA LEU A 271 -3.67 -19.17 3.37
C LEU A 271 -4.40 -19.95 2.27
N PRO A 272 -4.57 -21.28 2.43
CA PRO A 272 -5.36 -22.07 1.49
C PRO A 272 -6.82 -21.64 1.49
N ALA A 273 -7.33 -21.18 0.35
CA ALA A 273 -8.72 -20.79 0.18
C ALA A 273 -9.27 -21.19 -1.21
N GLY A 274 -10.59 -21.33 -1.30
CA GLY A 274 -11.29 -21.59 -2.56
C GLY A 274 -11.56 -20.35 -3.41
N TYR A 275 -11.05 -19.19 -2.99
CA TYR A 275 -11.26 -17.88 -3.60
C TYR A 275 -9.96 -17.06 -3.54
N TYR A 276 -9.93 -15.96 -4.29
CA TYR A 276 -8.79 -15.05 -4.35
C TYR A 276 -9.27 -13.63 -4.67
N TYR A 277 -8.41 -12.65 -4.39
CA TYR A 277 -8.61 -11.26 -4.77
C TYR A 277 -7.68 -10.87 -5.92
N ALA A 278 -8.15 -9.99 -6.80
CA ALA A 278 -7.34 -9.44 -7.89
C ALA A 278 -6.72 -8.10 -7.47
N ASN A 279 -5.99 -8.10 -6.35
CA ASN A 279 -5.40 -6.91 -5.75
C ASN A 279 -3.88 -6.87 -5.97
N ALA A 280 -3.32 -5.67 -5.91
CA ALA A 280 -1.89 -5.43 -5.80
C ALA A 280 -1.62 -4.56 -4.57
N LEU A 281 -0.42 -4.64 -4.00
CA LEU A 281 -0.06 -3.84 -2.84
C LEU A 281 -0.03 -2.33 -3.16
N LEU A 282 0.41 -1.96 -4.36
CA LEU A 282 0.52 -0.60 -4.84
C LEU A 282 -0.37 -0.44 -6.08
N THR A 283 -1.50 0.23 -5.92
CA THR A 283 -2.49 0.39 -6.99
C THR A 283 -2.68 1.85 -7.34
N ALA A 284 -2.52 2.19 -8.63
CA ALA A 284 -2.88 3.50 -9.18
C ALA A 284 -4.00 3.34 -10.21
N THR A 285 -5.02 4.20 -10.16
CA THR A 285 -6.10 4.17 -11.14
C THR A 285 -6.54 5.55 -11.58
N GLY A 286 -6.88 5.66 -12.86
CA GLY A 286 -7.35 6.90 -13.48
C GLY A 286 -6.21 7.79 -13.97
N GLN A 287 -6.52 8.56 -15.00
CA GLN A 287 -5.61 9.52 -15.61
C GLN A 287 -5.09 10.54 -14.59
N GLY A 288 -3.79 10.81 -14.64
CA GLY A 288 -3.10 11.73 -13.73
C GLY A 288 -2.66 11.12 -12.41
N SER A 289 -3.14 9.93 -12.05
CA SER A 289 -2.68 9.22 -10.86
C SER A 289 -1.35 8.50 -11.11
N SER A 290 -0.43 8.54 -10.15
CA SER A 290 0.87 7.87 -10.31
C SER A 290 1.48 7.26 -9.05
N ILE A 291 2.31 6.23 -9.23
CA ILE A 291 3.17 5.64 -8.19
C ILE A 291 4.59 5.48 -8.76
N ASN A 292 5.58 6.07 -8.09
CA ASN A 292 6.98 6.01 -8.52
C ASN A 292 7.88 5.43 -7.42
N ASN A 293 8.56 4.33 -7.72
CA ASN A 293 9.58 3.76 -6.84
C ASN A 293 10.97 4.31 -7.19
N GLN A 294 11.63 4.93 -6.22
CA GLN A 294 13.05 5.33 -6.28
C GLN A 294 13.89 4.61 -5.21
N GLY A 295 13.25 3.87 -4.30
CA GLY A 295 13.91 3.16 -3.21
C GLY A 295 14.04 1.66 -3.48
N THR A 296 14.07 0.87 -2.41
CA THR A 296 14.21 -0.59 -2.47
C THR A 296 12.92 -1.29 -2.07
N ILE A 297 12.50 -2.29 -2.85
CA ILE A 297 11.40 -3.20 -2.49
C ILE A 297 11.90 -4.64 -2.52
N GLU A 298 11.80 -5.33 -1.39
CA GLU A 298 12.05 -6.77 -1.24
C GLU A 298 10.73 -7.51 -1.03
N ASP A 299 10.30 -8.29 -2.01
CA ASP A 299 9.08 -9.09 -1.99
C ASP A 299 9.38 -10.58 -1.81
N ASN A 300 9.31 -11.04 -0.56
CA ASN A 300 9.48 -12.43 -0.15
C ASN A 300 8.12 -13.16 -0.20
N GLY A 301 7.61 -13.32 -1.40
CA GLY A 301 6.30 -13.93 -1.68
C GLY A 301 5.95 -13.87 -3.15
N ALA A 302 6.58 -12.97 -3.91
CA ALA A 302 6.28 -12.70 -5.32
C ALA A 302 4.78 -12.36 -5.50
N VAL A 303 4.27 -11.52 -4.61
CA VAL A 303 2.91 -11.00 -4.70
C VAL A 303 2.82 -9.99 -5.85
N SER A 304 1.59 -9.65 -6.26
CA SER A 304 1.39 -8.55 -7.20
C SER A 304 1.76 -7.23 -6.50
N LEU A 305 2.89 -6.62 -6.88
CA LEU A 305 3.35 -5.37 -6.26
C LEU A 305 2.64 -4.17 -6.85
N PHE A 306 2.71 -3.96 -8.17
CA PHE A 306 2.13 -2.79 -8.83
C PHE A 306 0.98 -3.15 -9.77
N LEU A 307 -0.12 -2.41 -9.65
CA LEU A 307 -1.21 -2.37 -10.62
C LEU A 307 -1.49 -0.92 -11.00
N VAL A 308 -1.22 -0.57 -12.26
CA VAL A 308 -1.63 0.72 -12.83
C VAL A 308 -2.72 0.50 -13.86
N ASP A 309 -3.86 1.15 -13.64
CA ASP A 309 -5.09 0.88 -14.37
C ASP A 309 -5.80 2.15 -14.86
N SER A 310 -6.67 1.99 -15.85
CA SER A 310 -7.56 3.06 -16.33
C SER A 310 -6.85 4.37 -16.68
N GLY A 311 -5.62 4.31 -17.20
CA GLY A 311 -4.85 5.47 -17.60
C GLY A 311 -3.82 5.99 -16.60
N ALA A 312 -3.63 5.30 -15.48
CA ALA A 312 -2.64 5.66 -14.48
C ALA A 312 -1.21 5.31 -14.92
N GLN A 313 -0.22 5.91 -14.24
CA GLN A 313 1.20 5.73 -14.55
C GLN A 313 1.94 5.11 -13.36
N GLY A 314 2.91 4.25 -13.66
CA GLY A 314 3.82 3.68 -12.67
C GLY A 314 5.26 3.71 -13.16
N GLY A 315 6.19 3.91 -12.24
CA GLY A 315 7.61 4.00 -12.54
C GLY A 315 8.47 3.29 -11.52
N ASN A 316 9.59 2.72 -11.98
CA ASN A 316 10.66 2.21 -11.13
C ASN A 316 12.01 2.75 -11.60
N SER A 317 12.66 3.56 -10.76
CA SER A 317 14.07 3.97 -10.91
C SER A 317 14.96 3.49 -9.75
N GLY A 318 14.37 2.77 -8.78
CA GLY A 318 15.07 2.07 -7.71
C GLY A 318 15.20 0.56 -7.95
N ASP A 319 15.29 -0.20 -6.87
CA ASP A 319 15.53 -1.65 -6.92
C ASP A 319 14.29 -2.42 -6.43
N ILE A 320 13.85 -3.40 -7.23
CA ILE A 320 12.80 -4.35 -6.87
C ILE A 320 13.37 -5.76 -6.94
N THR A 321 13.23 -6.55 -5.88
CA THR A 321 13.54 -7.98 -5.87
C THR A 321 12.33 -8.76 -5.40
N ALA A 322 11.83 -9.68 -6.23
CA ALA A 322 10.70 -10.55 -5.91
C ALA A 322 11.12 -12.02 -5.99
N SER A 323 10.81 -12.79 -4.94
CA SER A 323 11.21 -14.19 -4.79
C SER A 323 10.02 -15.11 -4.52
N ALA A 324 9.77 -16.07 -5.39
CA ALA A 324 8.83 -17.17 -5.13
C ALA A 324 9.58 -18.43 -4.70
N THR A 325 9.47 -18.76 -3.41
CA THR A 325 10.17 -19.89 -2.79
C THR A 325 9.23 -21.02 -2.35
N THR A 326 7.93 -20.73 -2.22
CA THR A 326 6.89 -21.70 -1.87
C THR A 326 6.03 -22.05 -3.09
N GLY A 327 5.54 -23.29 -3.15
CA GLY A 327 4.91 -23.86 -4.35
C GLY A 327 3.39 -23.69 -4.47
N GLU A 328 2.80 -22.77 -3.72
CA GLU A 328 1.36 -22.45 -3.77
C GLU A 328 1.09 -21.36 -4.83
N ASP A 329 -0.17 -21.11 -5.19
CA ASP A 329 -0.61 -20.34 -6.37
C ASP A 329 0.11 -18.99 -6.59
N ASN A 330 1.27 -19.05 -7.28
CA ASN A 330 2.16 -17.91 -7.53
C ASN A 330 2.12 -17.49 -9.00
N ARG A 331 0.92 -17.19 -9.51
CA ARG A 331 0.76 -16.58 -10.83
C ARG A 331 0.58 -15.08 -10.70
N ASN A 332 1.68 -14.33 -10.79
CA ASN A 332 1.65 -12.88 -10.60
C ASN A 332 2.55 -12.15 -11.60
N ALA A 333 2.23 -10.89 -11.81
CA ALA A 333 3.14 -9.93 -12.41
C ALA A 333 3.57 -8.95 -11.33
N ILE A 334 4.87 -8.69 -11.23
CA ILE A 334 5.43 -7.77 -10.24
C ILE A 334 4.93 -6.36 -10.53
N ALA A 335 4.88 -5.97 -11.79
CA ALA A 335 4.20 -4.76 -12.22
C ALA A 335 3.26 -5.02 -13.40
N THR A 336 2.02 -4.54 -13.27
CA THR A 336 0.99 -4.66 -14.30
C THR A 336 0.53 -3.30 -14.76
N ALA A 337 0.53 -3.07 -16.08
CA ALA A 337 -0.20 -1.99 -16.72
C ALA A 337 -1.45 -2.58 -17.38
N ASN A 338 -2.62 -2.27 -16.83
CA ASN A 338 -3.90 -2.77 -17.33
C ASN A 338 -4.73 -1.64 -17.95
N GLY A 339 -5.30 -1.89 -19.12
CA GLY A 339 -6.19 -0.94 -19.76
C GLY A 339 -5.48 0.13 -20.60
N LEU A 340 -6.22 0.68 -21.56
CA LEU A 340 -5.70 1.65 -22.51
C LEU A 340 -5.19 2.92 -21.80
N GLY A 341 -3.96 3.32 -22.14
CA GLY A 341 -3.31 4.51 -21.61
C GLY A 341 -2.64 4.33 -20.25
N SER A 342 -2.75 3.13 -19.64
CA SER A 342 -1.99 2.79 -18.44
C SER A 342 -0.57 2.37 -18.83
N THR A 343 0.43 2.86 -18.10
CA THR A 343 1.84 2.62 -18.42
C THR A 343 2.64 2.29 -17.17
N PHE A 344 3.46 1.24 -17.22
CA PHE A 344 4.47 0.99 -16.19
C PHE A 344 5.87 0.91 -16.81
N ASN A 345 6.78 1.73 -16.31
CA ASN A 345 8.13 1.86 -16.86
C ASN A 345 9.17 1.47 -15.81
N ASN A 346 10.04 0.52 -16.13
CA ASN A 346 11.32 0.38 -15.46
C ASN A 346 12.27 1.40 -16.09
N GLU A 347 12.44 2.53 -15.40
CA GLU A 347 13.14 3.71 -15.86
C GLU A 347 14.67 3.56 -15.76
N ALA A 348 15.40 4.50 -16.37
CA ALA A 348 16.86 4.48 -16.33
C ALA A 348 17.40 4.46 -14.89
N GLY A 349 18.29 3.51 -14.58
CA GLY A 349 18.79 3.27 -13.23
C GLY A 349 17.98 2.25 -12.43
N GLY A 350 16.75 1.95 -12.85
CA GLY A 350 15.88 0.98 -12.20
C GLY A 350 16.29 -0.48 -12.46
N THR A 351 16.12 -1.31 -11.43
CA THR A 351 16.35 -2.76 -11.49
C THR A 351 15.11 -3.52 -11.05
N ILE A 352 14.72 -4.55 -11.82
CA ILE A 352 13.74 -5.55 -11.39
C ILE A 352 14.39 -6.93 -11.43
N THR A 353 14.46 -7.61 -10.28
CA THR A 353 14.97 -8.96 -10.13
C THR A 353 13.83 -9.89 -9.76
N VAL A 354 13.62 -10.95 -10.55
CA VAL A 354 12.62 -11.99 -10.29
C VAL A 354 13.33 -13.33 -10.13
N VAL A 355 13.14 -13.95 -8.96
CA VAL A 355 13.71 -15.25 -8.61
C VAL A 355 12.57 -16.24 -8.35
N SER A 356 12.61 -17.39 -9.00
CA SER A 356 11.68 -18.49 -8.75
C SER A 356 12.44 -19.79 -8.51
N SER A 357 12.38 -20.33 -7.30
CA SER A 357 12.90 -21.67 -7.00
C SER A 357 11.86 -22.78 -7.21
N VAL A 358 10.66 -22.40 -7.71
CA VAL A 358 9.57 -23.31 -8.03
C VAL A 358 9.39 -23.46 -9.53
N THR A 359 8.64 -24.47 -9.95
CA THR A 359 8.42 -24.77 -11.37
C THR A 359 6.95 -24.61 -11.75
N PRO A 360 6.65 -24.19 -12.99
CA PRO A 360 5.28 -24.12 -13.50
C PRO A 360 4.49 -25.43 -13.37
N VAL A 361 3.26 -25.32 -12.87
CA VAL A 361 2.31 -26.44 -12.70
C VAL A 361 0.99 -26.13 -13.39
N VAL A 362 0.26 -27.15 -13.85
CA VAL A 362 -1.10 -26.94 -14.38
C VAL A 362 -2.03 -26.78 -13.20
N ASP A 363 -2.56 -25.58 -13.03
CA ASP A 363 -3.52 -25.27 -11.98
C ASP A 363 -4.26 -23.97 -12.34
N GLY A 364 -5.58 -24.05 -12.51
CA GLY A 364 -6.43 -22.89 -12.86
C GLY A 364 -6.16 -22.19 -14.21
N GLY A 365 -7.15 -21.43 -14.66
CA GLY A 365 -7.09 -20.59 -15.87
C GLY A 365 -7.15 -19.10 -15.51
N ALA A 366 -6.20 -18.28 -15.98
CA ALA A 366 -6.20 -16.83 -15.80
C ALA A 366 -5.72 -16.16 -17.10
N PHE A 367 -6.69 -15.66 -17.86
CA PHE A 367 -6.50 -15.23 -19.24
C PHE A 367 -5.90 -13.84 -19.42
N GLY A 368 -5.72 -13.09 -18.32
CA GLY A 368 -4.95 -11.85 -18.32
C GLY A 368 -3.45 -12.08 -18.53
N PHE A 369 -2.97 -13.30 -18.26
CA PHE A 369 -1.56 -13.68 -18.39
C PHE A 369 -1.28 -14.40 -19.73
N PRO A 370 -0.08 -14.23 -20.30
CA PRO A 370 0.34 -14.96 -21.50
C PRO A 370 0.24 -16.48 -21.35
N ILE A 371 0.72 -17.05 -20.24
CA ILE A 371 0.66 -18.49 -19.96
C ILE A 371 -0.59 -18.79 -19.10
N ALA A 372 -1.74 -18.85 -19.75
CA ALA A 372 -3.05 -18.78 -19.09
C ALA A 372 -3.45 -19.99 -18.25
N TRP A 373 -2.80 -21.14 -18.35
CA TRP A 373 -3.22 -22.38 -17.67
C TRP A 373 -2.17 -22.91 -16.68
N ARG A 374 -1.30 -22.01 -16.17
CA ARG A 374 -0.16 -22.38 -15.34
C ARG A 374 -0.02 -21.46 -14.12
N ASN A 375 0.10 -22.07 -12.95
CA ASN A 375 0.60 -21.39 -11.76
C ASN A 375 2.13 -21.45 -11.71
N ASN A 376 2.73 -20.76 -10.74
CA ASN A 376 4.18 -20.57 -10.64
C ASN A 376 4.75 -19.95 -11.92
N THR A 377 4.04 -18.94 -12.43
CA THR A 377 4.48 -18.14 -13.57
C THR A 377 4.58 -16.69 -13.14
N LEU A 378 5.79 -16.15 -13.17
CA LEU A 378 6.08 -14.80 -12.70
C LEU A 378 6.50 -13.92 -13.86
N TYR A 379 5.93 -12.72 -13.92
CA TYR A 379 6.23 -11.73 -14.94
C TYR A 379 6.87 -10.52 -14.27
N ALA A 380 8.06 -10.10 -14.68
CA ALA A 380 8.66 -8.87 -14.18
C ALA A 380 7.76 -7.67 -14.49
N MET A 381 7.25 -7.59 -15.71
CA MET A 381 6.26 -6.60 -16.12
C MET A 381 5.24 -7.20 -17.08
N LEU A 382 3.98 -6.80 -16.95
CA LEU A 382 2.88 -7.29 -17.78
C LEU A 382 1.99 -6.14 -18.28
N ALA A 383 1.87 -6.02 -19.60
CA ALA A 383 0.81 -5.28 -20.25
C ALA A 383 -0.43 -6.18 -20.47
N ALA A 384 -1.57 -5.74 -19.95
CA ALA A 384 -2.87 -6.39 -20.11
C ALA A 384 -3.91 -5.40 -20.62
N SER A 385 -4.93 -5.90 -21.31
CA SER A 385 -6.07 -5.10 -21.78
C SER A 385 -5.69 -3.80 -22.52
N TYR A 386 -4.62 -3.85 -23.32
CA TYR A 386 -4.06 -2.71 -24.07
C TYR A 386 -3.31 -1.65 -23.24
N GLY A 387 -2.79 -2.03 -22.08
CA GLY A 387 -1.76 -1.27 -21.38
C GLY A 387 -0.39 -1.38 -22.04
N GLU A 388 0.58 -0.64 -21.49
CA GLU A 388 1.96 -0.63 -21.99
C GLU A 388 2.96 -0.81 -20.86
N VAL A 389 3.98 -1.64 -21.08
CA VAL A 389 5.10 -1.81 -20.15
C VAL A 389 6.42 -1.63 -20.88
N SER A 390 7.38 -0.96 -20.25
CA SER A 390 8.71 -0.72 -20.84
C SER A 390 9.86 -0.98 -19.87
N ASN A 391 10.94 -1.56 -20.39
CA ASN A 391 12.26 -1.53 -19.76
C ASN A 391 13.12 -0.53 -20.52
N ASP A 392 13.34 0.65 -19.95
CA ASP A 392 13.93 1.78 -20.64
C ASP A 392 15.44 1.64 -20.81
N ALA A 393 16.04 2.47 -21.67
CA ALA A 393 17.48 2.47 -21.86
C ALA A 393 18.20 2.82 -20.55
N GLY A 394 19.13 1.96 -20.12
CA GLY A 394 19.83 2.09 -18.84
C GLY A 394 19.12 1.43 -17.66
N ALA A 395 17.98 0.77 -17.88
CA ALA A 395 17.27 -0.05 -16.91
C ALA A 395 17.63 -1.54 -17.05
N ASN A 396 17.56 -2.30 -15.95
CA ASN A 396 17.97 -3.70 -15.91
C ASN A 396 16.84 -4.61 -15.41
N ILE A 397 16.70 -5.79 -16.03
CA ILE A 397 15.85 -6.87 -15.54
C ILE A 397 16.65 -8.16 -15.41
N TYR A 398 16.56 -8.80 -14.24
CA TYR A 398 17.21 -10.08 -13.96
C TYR A 398 16.15 -11.15 -13.69
N LEU A 399 16.20 -12.24 -14.43
CA LEU A 399 15.26 -13.34 -14.35
C LEU A 399 16.04 -14.62 -14.00
N GLN A 400 15.72 -15.25 -12.88
CA GLN A 400 16.38 -16.47 -12.39
C GLN A 400 15.32 -17.52 -12.03
N GLY A 401 15.26 -18.63 -12.77
CA GLY A 401 14.34 -19.72 -12.45
C GLY A 401 13.52 -20.25 -13.62
N ALA A 402 12.77 -21.32 -13.36
CA ALA A 402 11.75 -21.80 -14.28
C ALA A 402 10.47 -20.97 -14.14
N GLY A 403 9.77 -20.71 -15.25
CA GLY A 403 8.49 -20.00 -15.23
C GLY A 403 8.59 -18.50 -14.99
N VAL A 404 9.77 -17.91 -15.18
CA VAL A 404 9.96 -16.45 -15.09
C VAL A 404 9.95 -15.83 -16.49
N TYR A 405 9.28 -14.70 -16.60
CA TYR A 405 9.09 -13.96 -17.83
C TYR A 405 9.45 -12.49 -17.58
N GLY A 406 10.16 -11.88 -18.52
CA GLY A 406 10.55 -10.47 -18.39
C GLY A 406 9.43 -9.53 -18.78
N VAL A 407 9.68 -8.72 -19.80
CA VAL A 407 8.71 -7.72 -20.29
C VAL A 407 7.69 -8.41 -21.18
N SER A 408 6.45 -8.49 -20.73
CA SER A 408 5.43 -9.35 -21.33
C SER A 408 4.12 -8.64 -21.63
N ALA A 409 3.38 -9.11 -22.63
CA ALA A 409 2.07 -8.58 -22.99
C ALA A 409 1.12 -9.70 -23.43
N SER A 410 -0.07 -9.76 -22.83
CA SER A 410 -1.18 -10.59 -23.33
C SER A 410 -2.01 -9.83 -24.36
N LYS A 411 -2.38 -8.59 -24.04
CA LYS A 411 -2.95 -7.58 -24.94
C LYS A 411 -2.33 -6.23 -24.65
N GLY A 412 -1.75 -5.58 -25.66
CA GLY A 412 -1.02 -4.32 -25.51
C GLY A 412 0.45 -4.43 -25.94
N THR A 413 1.30 -3.60 -25.34
CA THR A 413 2.69 -3.42 -25.80
C THR A 413 3.70 -3.72 -24.69
N ALA A 414 4.69 -4.55 -25.00
CA ALA A 414 5.86 -4.83 -24.19
C ALA A 414 7.11 -4.32 -24.90
N SER A 415 7.85 -3.39 -24.30
CA SER A 415 9.04 -2.79 -24.94
C SER A 415 10.30 -2.98 -24.11
N ASN A 416 11.41 -3.33 -24.75
CA ASN A 416 12.73 -3.36 -24.13
C ASN A 416 13.73 -2.50 -24.90
N ALA A 417 14.24 -1.45 -24.26
CA ALA A 417 15.38 -0.64 -24.70
C ALA A 417 16.60 -0.80 -23.77
N GLY A 418 16.41 -1.35 -22.56
CA GLY A 418 17.47 -1.66 -21.60
C GLY A 418 18.04 -3.07 -21.74
N ASP A 419 18.56 -3.60 -20.63
CA ASP A 419 19.17 -4.92 -20.58
C ASP A 419 18.29 -5.93 -19.82
N ILE A 420 18.09 -7.11 -20.42
CA ILE A 420 17.40 -8.23 -19.77
C ILE A 420 18.36 -9.42 -19.69
N TYR A 421 18.54 -9.96 -18.49
CA TYR A 421 19.36 -11.13 -18.21
C TYR A 421 18.47 -12.28 -17.76
N LEU A 422 18.49 -13.39 -18.50
CA LEU A 422 17.68 -14.57 -18.21
C LEU A 422 18.57 -15.79 -17.93
N ASP A 423 18.30 -16.48 -16.83
CA ASP A 423 18.77 -17.84 -16.58
C ASP A 423 17.58 -18.71 -16.14
N GLY A 424 17.13 -19.58 -17.04
CA GLY A 424 15.96 -20.43 -16.85
C GLY A 424 16.20 -21.69 -16.01
N LEU A 425 17.40 -21.91 -15.48
CA LEU A 425 17.65 -23.00 -14.54
C LEU A 425 17.00 -22.70 -13.19
N VAL A 426 16.49 -23.73 -12.52
CA VAL A 426 15.87 -23.60 -11.19
C VAL A 426 16.97 -23.39 -10.15
N PRO A 427 17.01 -22.24 -9.45
CA PRO A 427 17.96 -21.97 -8.40
C PRO A 427 17.65 -22.78 -7.13
N THR A 428 18.70 -23.17 -6.42
CA THR A 428 18.64 -23.52 -5.00
C THR A 428 19.03 -22.30 -4.18
N LEU A 429 18.22 -21.95 -3.19
CA LEU A 429 18.41 -20.76 -2.36
C LEU A 429 18.87 -21.15 -0.94
N ASP A 430 19.66 -20.30 -0.30
CA ASP A 430 19.91 -20.36 1.15
C ASP A 430 18.81 -19.63 1.94
N ASP A 431 18.94 -19.60 3.27
CA ASP A 431 17.96 -18.97 4.18
C ASP A 431 17.88 -17.44 3.97
N GLU A 432 18.90 -16.84 3.36
CA GLU A 432 18.97 -15.42 2.98
C GLU A 432 18.59 -15.18 1.50
N ASN A 433 17.97 -16.16 0.83
CA ASN A 433 17.55 -16.11 -0.57
C ASN A 433 18.68 -15.93 -1.61
N HIS A 434 19.93 -16.25 -1.26
CA HIS A 434 21.03 -16.25 -2.24
C HIS A 434 21.07 -17.56 -3.03
N ILE A 435 21.39 -17.44 -4.33
CA ILE A 435 21.54 -18.61 -5.22
C ILE A 435 22.84 -19.35 -4.91
N THR A 436 22.73 -20.62 -4.49
CA THR A 436 23.86 -21.50 -4.16
C THR A 436 24.16 -22.55 -5.22
N ASP A 437 23.15 -23.00 -5.97
CA ASP A 437 23.27 -23.95 -7.08
C ASP A 437 22.13 -23.75 -8.10
N LYS A 438 22.24 -24.38 -9.28
CA LYS A 438 21.25 -24.30 -10.35
C LYS A 438 21.02 -25.67 -10.99
N THR A 439 19.76 -26.02 -11.21
CA THR A 439 19.38 -27.31 -11.82
C THR A 439 18.51 -27.13 -13.06
N TYR A 440 18.71 -28.00 -14.05
CA TYR A 440 17.89 -28.00 -15.25
C TYR A 440 16.52 -28.62 -14.97
N TRP A 441 15.47 -27.86 -15.27
CA TRP A 441 14.11 -28.33 -15.33
C TRP A 441 13.70 -28.52 -16.80
N ALA A 442 13.18 -29.69 -17.14
CA ALA A 442 12.70 -29.98 -18.49
C ALA A 442 11.24 -29.50 -18.64
N PRO A 443 10.96 -28.43 -19.42
CA PRO A 443 9.60 -27.91 -19.55
C PRO A 443 8.69 -28.93 -20.24
N PRO A 444 7.45 -29.16 -19.75
CA PRO A 444 6.53 -30.13 -20.35
C PRO A 444 6.04 -29.70 -21.73
N GLN A 445 5.99 -28.38 -21.99
CA GLN A 445 5.81 -27.80 -23.32
C GLN A 445 6.78 -26.64 -23.50
N LEU A 446 7.18 -26.38 -24.74
CA LEU A 446 8.13 -25.31 -25.08
C LEU A 446 7.65 -23.92 -24.63
N TYR A 447 6.34 -23.64 -24.74
CA TYR A 447 5.79 -22.33 -24.38
C TYR A 447 5.86 -22.02 -22.87
N VAL A 448 6.15 -23.02 -22.02
CA VAL A 448 6.31 -22.83 -20.57
C VAL A 448 7.75 -22.44 -20.21
N THR A 449 8.68 -22.49 -21.17
CA THR A 449 10.08 -22.11 -20.94
C THR A 449 10.16 -20.61 -20.62
N SER A 450 10.94 -20.27 -19.59
CA SER A 450 11.23 -18.88 -19.21
C SER A 450 11.69 -18.06 -20.41
N SER A 451 11.25 -16.81 -20.50
CA SER A 451 11.51 -15.95 -21.67
C SER A 451 11.74 -14.50 -21.27
N ALA A 452 12.72 -13.83 -21.89
CA ALA A 452 13.00 -12.44 -21.57
C ALA A 452 11.87 -11.50 -22.03
N MET A 453 11.18 -11.82 -23.13
CA MET A 453 9.94 -11.17 -23.53
C MET A 453 8.91 -12.16 -24.05
N VAL A 454 7.62 -11.87 -23.80
CA VAL A 454 6.48 -12.68 -24.29
C VAL A 454 5.40 -11.77 -24.87
N ALA A 455 4.88 -12.11 -26.06
CA ALA A 455 3.72 -11.46 -26.66
C ALA A 455 2.64 -12.48 -27.01
N GLY A 456 1.40 -12.21 -26.63
CA GLY A 456 0.22 -13.00 -26.96
C GLY A 456 -0.22 -13.90 -25.80
N SER A 457 -1.02 -14.92 -26.10
CA SER A 457 -1.51 -15.88 -25.09
C SER A 457 -1.44 -17.33 -25.58
N THR A 458 -1.30 -18.26 -24.64
CA THR A 458 -1.49 -19.70 -24.90
C THR A 458 -2.94 -20.08 -25.16
N ASP A 459 -3.89 -19.18 -24.85
CA ASP A 459 -5.31 -19.40 -25.07
C ASP A 459 -5.85 -18.48 -26.18
N GLY A 460 -6.56 -19.09 -27.14
CA GLY A 460 -6.97 -18.41 -28.37
C GLY A 460 -7.97 -17.28 -28.10
N GLY A 461 -7.74 -16.10 -28.70
CA GLY A 461 -8.59 -14.92 -28.52
C GLY A 461 -8.26 -14.05 -27.30
N TYR A 462 -7.31 -14.48 -26.48
CA TYR A 462 -6.76 -13.71 -25.37
C TYR A 462 -5.42 -13.04 -25.70
N GLY A 463 -4.85 -13.31 -26.86
CA GLY A 463 -3.75 -12.54 -27.44
C GLY A 463 -4.23 -11.35 -28.27
N ASP A 464 -3.46 -10.26 -28.26
CA ASP A 464 -3.45 -9.15 -29.22
C ASP A 464 -2.31 -8.20 -28.81
N ALA A 465 -1.08 -8.71 -28.90
CA ALA A 465 0.06 -8.09 -28.23
C ALA A 465 1.28 -7.94 -29.13
N THR A 466 2.07 -6.91 -28.85
CA THR A 466 3.32 -6.62 -29.53
C THR A 466 4.46 -6.57 -28.50
N ALA A 467 5.53 -7.34 -28.74
CA ALA A 467 6.80 -7.20 -28.06
C ALA A 467 7.82 -6.52 -28.99
N ILE A 468 8.58 -5.54 -28.49
CA ILE A 468 9.58 -4.79 -29.25
C ILE A 468 10.90 -4.78 -28.47
N ASN A 469 11.98 -5.26 -29.08
CA ASN A 469 13.31 -5.18 -28.49
C ASN A 469 14.26 -4.28 -29.32
N THR A 470 14.74 -3.21 -28.70
CA THR A 470 15.84 -2.36 -29.21
C THR A 470 17.08 -2.41 -28.30
N GLY A 471 16.96 -2.97 -27.09
CA GLY A 471 18.03 -3.17 -26.13
C GLY A 471 18.72 -4.54 -26.23
N THR A 472 19.36 -4.97 -25.14
CA THR A 472 20.10 -6.25 -25.07
C THR A 472 19.30 -7.30 -24.33
N ILE A 473 19.26 -8.51 -24.89
CA ILE A 473 18.77 -9.70 -24.19
C ILE A 473 19.90 -10.72 -24.10
N THR A 474 20.26 -11.09 -22.88
CA THR A 474 21.26 -12.12 -22.60
C THR A 474 20.58 -13.32 -21.97
N VAL A 475 20.54 -14.45 -22.69
CA VAL A 475 20.04 -15.73 -22.16
C VAL A 475 21.23 -16.62 -21.82
N ASN A 476 21.33 -17.00 -20.56
CA ASN A 476 22.32 -17.93 -20.04
C ASN A 476 21.65 -19.27 -19.74
N ASN A 477 22.32 -20.38 -20.08
CA ASN A 477 21.94 -21.76 -19.79
C ASN A 477 20.62 -22.25 -20.43
N ALA A 478 19.47 -21.68 -20.06
CA ALA A 478 18.15 -22.09 -20.52
C ALA A 478 17.20 -20.88 -20.63
N GLY A 479 16.34 -20.88 -21.65
CA GLY A 479 15.37 -19.81 -21.88
C GLY A 479 15.23 -19.42 -23.34
N PHE A 480 14.26 -18.56 -23.64
CA PHE A 480 14.15 -17.87 -24.92
C PHE A 480 14.36 -16.37 -24.78
N GLY A 481 14.91 -15.74 -25.81
CA GLY A 481 15.01 -14.28 -25.84
C GLY A 481 13.63 -13.64 -25.98
N MET A 482 12.88 -14.04 -27.00
CA MET A 482 11.53 -13.54 -27.25
C MET A 482 10.63 -14.71 -27.65
N MET A 483 9.38 -14.70 -27.18
CA MET A 483 8.37 -15.70 -27.51
C MET A 483 7.09 -15.02 -28.00
N ALA A 484 6.69 -15.32 -29.23
CA ALA A 484 5.36 -15.00 -29.74
C ALA A 484 4.42 -16.20 -29.54
N LEU A 485 3.29 -15.95 -28.92
CA LEU A 485 2.18 -16.90 -28.71
C LEU A 485 1.01 -16.56 -29.65
N ASP A 486 -0.15 -17.19 -29.47
CA ASP A 486 -1.33 -16.88 -30.28
C ASP A 486 -1.71 -15.41 -30.13
N GLY A 487 -1.99 -14.73 -31.25
CA GLY A 487 -2.26 -13.29 -31.27
C GLY A 487 -1.06 -12.38 -30.91
N GLY A 488 0.15 -12.93 -30.76
CA GLY A 488 1.36 -12.18 -30.45
C GLY A 488 2.22 -11.86 -31.67
N THR A 489 2.83 -10.68 -31.66
CA THR A 489 3.93 -10.28 -32.56
C THR A 489 5.16 -9.97 -31.72
N ALA A 490 6.32 -10.55 -32.05
CA ALA A 490 7.56 -10.38 -31.29
C ALA A 490 8.76 -10.17 -32.23
#